data_AF-A0A0D9VLJ7-F1
#
_entry.id   AF-A0A0D9VLJ7-F1
#
_cell.length_a   1.000
_cell.length_b   1.000
_cell.length_c   1.000
_cell.angle_alpha   90.00
_cell.angle_beta   90.00
_cell.angle_gamma   90.00
#
_symmetry.space_group_name_H-M   'P 1'
#
loop_
_entity.id
_entity.type
_entity.pdbx_description
1 polymer ?
#
loop_
_entity_poly.entity_id
_entity_poly.type
_entity_poly.pdbx_seq_one_letter_code
_entity_poly.pdbx_strand_id
1 'polypeptide(L)'
;MSSLGNIGLTLYNIGHLDEAPKALELCCQTIWMHMRLSYRRLSENQEGQRIVEDISKDTLKDIITDAFARIAKMVDTLYRCQVKTIPDIIVKSLSELLANTDTSELLNSSFVLIKLWVKITCKDVKDDESVDSAPLLYHSLMGCSPPLPKKSVGLILEQELLAYALVESRGTMLCVEMQKKIIDILLNKIYCSKENYLERSRVLVRKARVLRASGVQSISSCLESLSEAISLLQDIPLDSSQGNAPAIHELAIAYCLHAHCAQEANLGAEVIFGSAQNVFGLWSKVSTFVYYSPGMVSHNPSETFIPLLCSLVDLVAMKVSMAIIIFSTLFG
;
A
#
# COMPACT_ATOMS: atom_id res chain seq x y z
N MET A 1 -4.33 -30.53 -1.21
CA MET A 1 -3.68 -29.71 -2.27
C MET A 1 -2.16 -29.58 -2.14
N SER A 2 -1.56 -30.02 -1.02
CA SER A 2 -0.10 -30.01 -0.79
C SER A 2 0.68 -30.96 -1.71
N SER A 3 0.07 -32.05 -2.20
CA SER A 3 0.76 -33.07 -2.99
C SER A 3 1.34 -32.54 -4.31
N LEU A 4 0.57 -31.82 -5.13
CA LEU A 4 1.04 -31.37 -6.45
C LEU A 4 2.13 -30.29 -6.36
N GLY A 5 1.98 -29.36 -5.40
CA GLY A 5 3.01 -28.36 -5.12
C GLY A 5 4.30 -29.01 -4.59
N ASN A 6 4.17 -30.01 -3.72
CA ASN A 6 5.32 -30.77 -3.23
C ASN A 6 5.98 -31.61 -4.34
N ILE A 7 5.19 -32.18 -5.27
CA ILE A 7 5.72 -32.88 -6.46
C ILE A 7 6.52 -31.91 -7.32
N GLY A 8 5.97 -30.73 -7.66
CA GLY A 8 6.69 -29.72 -8.45
C GLY A 8 7.98 -29.24 -7.77
N LEU A 9 7.93 -28.98 -6.46
CA LEU A 9 9.12 -28.60 -5.68
C LEU A 9 10.15 -29.75 -5.61
N THR A 10 9.69 -30.99 -5.47
CA THR A 10 10.58 -32.16 -5.43
C THR A 10 11.26 -32.32 -6.78
N LEU A 11 10.50 -32.31 -7.89
CA LEU A 11 11.02 -32.36 -9.26
C LEU A 11 12.09 -31.30 -9.49
N TYR A 12 11.84 -30.06 -9.03
CA TYR A 12 12.84 -29.00 -9.09
C TYR A 12 14.12 -29.36 -8.32
N ASN A 13 13.98 -29.80 -7.06
CA ASN A 13 15.13 -30.15 -6.21
C ASN A 13 15.94 -31.33 -6.75
N ILE A 14 15.32 -32.25 -7.50
CA ILE A 14 16.00 -33.39 -8.14
C ILE A 14 16.45 -33.09 -9.59
N GLY A 15 16.36 -31.83 -10.05
CA GLY A 15 16.90 -31.38 -11.34
C GLY A 15 16.00 -31.56 -12.56
N HIS A 16 14.73 -31.94 -12.37
CA HIS A 16 13.74 -32.09 -13.45
C HIS A 16 13.13 -30.73 -13.83
N LEU A 17 13.92 -29.90 -14.52
CA LEU A 17 13.60 -28.51 -14.84
C LEU A 17 12.52 -28.34 -15.92
N ASP A 18 12.20 -29.39 -16.69
CA ASP A 18 11.16 -29.35 -17.72
C ASP A 18 9.77 -29.75 -17.19
N GLU A 19 9.71 -30.67 -16.23
CA GLU A 19 8.48 -31.15 -15.62
C GLU A 19 8.04 -30.31 -14.40
N ALA A 20 9.01 -29.81 -13.62
CA ALA A 20 8.72 -29.02 -12.43
C ALA A 20 7.85 -27.78 -12.74
N PRO A 21 8.12 -26.97 -13.78
CA PRO A 21 7.26 -25.83 -14.11
C PRO A 21 5.81 -26.23 -14.40
N LYS A 22 5.60 -27.29 -15.18
CA LYS A 22 4.25 -27.78 -15.53
C LYS A 22 3.47 -28.17 -14.29
N ALA A 23 4.10 -28.90 -13.37
CA ALA A 23 3.47 -29.30 -12.11
C ALA A 23 3.13 -28.10 -11.21
N LEU A 24 4.02 -27.10 -11.14
CA LEU A 24 3.82 -25.89 -10.34
C LEU A 24 2.72 -24.99 -10.92
N GLU A 25 2.69 -24.79 -12.25
CA GLU A 25 1.62 -24.04 -12.93
C GLU A 25 0.25 -24.68 -12.71
N LEU A 26 0.15 -26.01 -12.86
CA LEU A 26 -1.08 -26.76 -12.55
C LEU A 26 -1.48 -26.63 -11.09
N CYS A 27 -0.51 -26.54 -10.17
CA CYS A 27 -0.80 -26.34 -8.76
C CYS A 27 -1.39 -24.95 -8.49
N CYS A 28 -0.85 -23.89 -9.09
CA CYS A 28 -1.42 -22.54 -9.02
C CYS A 28 -2.87 -22.53 -9.53
N GLN A 29 -3.15 -23.19 -10.66
CA GLN A 29 -4.51 -23.29 -11.20
C GLN A 29 -5.46 -24.05 -10.25
N THR A 30 -4.99 -25.15 -9.67
CA THR A 30 -5.78 -25.97 -8.73
C THR A 30 -6.11 -25.20 -7.45
N ILE A 31 -5.19 -24.37 -6.96
CA ILE A 31 -5.42 -23.50 -5.79
C ILE A 31 -6.59 -22.55 -6.05
N TRP A 32 -6.63 -21.88 -7.21
CA TRP A 32 -7.72 -20.98 -7.56
C TRP A 32 -9.05 -21.70 -7.77
N MET A 33 -9.03 -22.88 -8.39
CA MET A 33 -10.24 -23.70 -8.52
C MET A 33 -10.82 -24.07 -7.15
N HIS A 34 -9.99 -24.46 -6.20
CA HIS A 34 -10.43 -24.71 -4.84
C HIS A 34 -10.96 -23.45 -4.16
N MET A 35 -10.27 -22.32 -4.29
CA MET A 35 -10.68 -21.06 -3.68
C MET A 35 -12.04 -20.58 -4.21
N ARG A 36 -12.28 -20.65 -5.53
CA ARG A 36 -13.61 -20.37 -6.11
C ARG A 36 -14.71 -21.26 -5.55
N LEU A 37 -14.43 -22.57 -5.37
CA LEU A 37 -15.38 -23.50 -4.78
C LEU A 37 -15.65 -23.18 -3.30
N SER A 38 -14.62 -22.83 -2.53
CA SER A 38 -14.75 -22.37 -1.15
C SER A 38 -15.59 -21.10 -1.06
N TYR A 39 -15.36 -20.13 -1.94
CA TYR A 39 -16.13 -18.88 -1.99
C TYR A 39 -17.62 -19.14 -2.27
N ARG A 40 -17.93 -19.94 -3.31
CA ARG A 40 -19.32 -20.30 -3.64
C ARG A 40 -20.04 -20.98 -2.48
N ARG A 41 -19.41 -21.99 -1.86
CA ARG A 41 -20.00 -22.70 -0.70
C ARG A 41 -20.29 -21.77 0.47
N LEU A 42 -19.39 -20.82 0.74
CA LEU A 42 -19.58 -19.86 1.82
C LEU A 42 -20.67 -18.83 1.48
N SER A 43 -20.78 -18.41 0.22
CA SER A 43 -21.82 -17.50 -0.26
C SER A 43 -23.21 -18.13 -0.22
N GLU A 44 -23.36 -19.38 -0.68
CA GLU A 44 -24.64 -20.12 -0.70
C GLU A 44 -25.18 -20.38 0.73
N ASN A 45 -24.30 -20.57 1.71
CA ASN A 45 -24.69 -20.78 3.10
C ASN A 45 -25.22 -19.51 3.79
N GLN A 46 -24.95 -18.31 3.25
CA GLN A 46 -25.42 -17.04 3.83
C GLN A 46 -26.87 -16.72 3.49
N GLU A 47 -27.41 -17.25 2.39
CA GLU A 47 -28.83 -17.06 2.01
C GLU A 47 -29.81 -17.90 2.86
N GLY A 48 -29.33 -18.93 3.57
CA GLY A 48 -30.17 -19.88 4.32
C GLY A 48 -30.25 -19.69 5.84
N GLN A 49 -29.30 -19.00 6.49
CA GLN A 49 -29.22 -18.96 7.97
C GLN A 49 -28.69 -17.63 8.53
N ARG A 50 -29.62 -16.84 9.10
CA ARG A 50 -29.40 -15.51 9.71
C ARG A 50 -28.65 -15.47 11.05
N ILE A 51 -27.87 -16.49 11.44
CA ILE A 51 -27.27 -16.56 12.79
C ILE A 51 -25.78 -17.02 12.80
N VAL A 52 -24.98 -16.73 11.77
CA VAL A 52 -23.52 -17.00 11.84
C VAL A 52 -22.73 -15.81 11.29
N GLU A 53 -22.66 -14.73 12.05
CA GLU A 53 -22.02 -13.48 11.59
C GLU A 53 -20.50 -13.40 11.77
N ASP A 54 -19.81 -14.37 12.41
CA ASP A 54 -18.34 -14.26 12.63
C ASP A 54 -17.49 -15.44 12.14
N ILE A 55 -18.07 -16.57 11.71
CA ILE A 55 -17.29 -17.75 11.27
C ILE A 55 -16.94 -17.72 9.76
N SER A 56 -17.49 -16.77 8.98
CA SER A 56 -17.36 -16.80 7.51
C SER A 56 -16.26 -15.92 6.90
N LYS A 57 -15.93 -14.76 7.51
CA LYS A 57 -14.96 -13.80 6.93
C LYS A 57 -13.51 -14.11 7.30
N ASP A 58 -13.24 -14.40 8.57
CA ASP A 58 -11.89 -14.73 9.03
C ASP A 58 -11.40 -16.04 8.42
N THR A 59 -12.26 -17.06 8.36
CA THR A 59 -11.97 -18.32 7.66
C THR A 59 -11.65 -18.09 6.18
N LEU A 60 -12.40 -17.21 5.50
CA LEU A 60 -12.14 -16.89 4.10
C LEU A 60 -10.81 -16.16 3.94
N LYS A 61 -10.52 -15.19 4.81
CA LYS A 61 -9.25 -14.46 4.84
C LYS A 61 -8.06 -15.40 5.02
N ASP A 62 -8.17 -16.37 5.92
CA ASP A 62 -7.12 -17.37 6.17
C ASP A 62 -6.89 -18.26 4.94
N ILE A 63 -7.96 -18.71 4.29
CA ILE A 63 -7.89 -19.51 3.05
C ILE A 63 -7.20 -18.71 1.93
N ILE A 64 -7.56 -17.44 1.77
CA ILE A 64 -6.99 -16.56 0.75
C ILE A 64 -5.52 -16.28 1.05
N THR A 65 -5.19 -16.03 2.31
CA THR A 65 -3.82 -15.79 2.77
C THR A 65 -2.93 -17.01 2.52
N ASP A 66 -3.39 -18.23 2.86
CA ASP A 66 -2.68 -19.48 2.56
C ASP A 66 -2.49 -19.66 1.04
N ALA A 67 -3.54 -19.41 0.25
CA ALA A 67 -3.49 -19.53 -1.21
C ALA A 67 -2.40 -18.62 -1.81
N PHE A 68 -2.39 -17.33 -1.44
CA PHE A 68 -1.37 -16.39 -1.93
C PHE A 68 0.03 -16.74 -1.44
N ALA A 69 0.19 -17.18 -0.19
CA ALA A 69 1.50 -17.61 0.32
C ALA A 69 2.05 -18.81 -0.46
N ARG A 70 1.19 -19.79 -0.77
CA ARG A 70 1.56 -20.97 -1.55
C ARG A 70 1.88 -20.63 -3.00
N ILE A 71 1.08 -19.77 -3.63
CA ILE A 71 1.34 -19.28 -5.00
C ILE A 71 2.65 -18.50 -5.05
N ALA A 72 2.91 -17.60 -4.09
CA ALA A 72 4.15 -16.84 -4.04
C ALA A 72 5.37 -17.78 -3.94
N LYS A 73 5.30 -18.84 -3.13
CA LYS A 73 6.36 -19.86 -3.06
C LYS A 73 6.58 -20.59 -4.39
N MET A 74 5.49 -20.95 -5.07
CA MET A 74 5.57 -21.60 -6.40
C MET A 74 6.15 -20.67 -7.44
N VAL A 75 5.73 -19.41 -7.46
CA VAL A 75 6.23 -18.38 -8.38
C VAL A 75 7.72 -18.09 -8.14
N ASP A 76 8.20 -18.03 -6.89
CA ASP A 76 9.65 -17.87 -6.62
C ASP A 76 10.46 -19.06 -7.16
N THR A 77 9.89 -20.27 -7.13
CA THR A 77 10.53 -21.46 -7.69
C THR A 77 10.52 -21.43 -9.22
N LEU A 78 9.38 -21.10 -9.84
CA LEU A 78 9.25 -20.91 -11.29
C LEU A 78 10.22 -19.86 -11.82
N TYR A 79 10.41 -18.77 -11.07
CA TYR A 79 11.40 -17.73 -11.38
C TYR A 79 12.83 -18.28 -11.42
N ARG A 80 13.20 -19.13 -10.45
CA ARG A 80 14.51 -19.80 -10.46
C ARG A 80 14.68 -20.78 -11.62
N CYS A 81 13.58 -21.32 -12.15
CA CYS A 81 13.57 -22.12 -13.38
C CYS A 81 13.61 -21.27 -14.67
N GLN A 82 13.69 -19.94 -14.59
CA GLN A 82 13.67 -19.02 -15.73
C GLN A 82 12.40 -19.13 -16.59
N VAL A 83 11.28 -19.46 -15.96
CA VAL A 83 9.98 -19.58 -16.64
C VAL A 83 9.44 -18.19 -17.00
N LYS A 84 9.07 -17.99 -18.27
CA LYS A 84 8.64 -16.67 -18.77
C LYS A 84 7.20 -16.29 -18.43
N THR A 85 6.35 -17.24 -18.05
CA THR A 85 4.90 -17.07 -17.80
C THR A 85 4.58 -16.51 -16.41
N ILE A 86 5.60 -16.12 -15.62
CA ILE A 86 5.42 -15.62 -14.25
C ILE A 86 4.52 -14.39 -14.15
N PRO A 87 4.67 -13.36 -15.02
CA PRO A 87 3.77 -12.22 -15.01
C PRO A 87 2.30 -12.64 -15.16
N ASP A 88 2.02 -13.59 -16.06
CA ASP A 88 0.66 -14.07 -16.32
C ASP A 88 0.07 -14.78 -15.09
N ILE A 89 0.87 -15.56 -14.37
CA ILE A 89 0.43 -16.25 -13.14
C ILE A 89 0.08 -15.23 -12.05
N ILE A 90 0.90 -14.19 -11.89
CA ILE A 90 0.70 -13.13 -10.89
C ILE A 90 -0.57 -12.34 -11.24
N VAL A 91 -0.67 -11.84 -12.48
CA VAL A 91 -1.81 -11.04 -12.94
C VAL A 91 -3.11 -11.84 -12.86
N LYS A 92 -3.08 -13.11 -13.28
CA LYS A 92 -4.24 -14.00 -13.15
C LYS A 92 -4.64 -14.15 -11.69
N SER A 93 -3.70 -14.45 -10.80
CA SER A 93 -3.95 -14.61 -9.37
C SER A 93 -4.58 -13.36 -8.72
N LEU A 94 -4.10 -12.17 -9.09
CA LEU A 94 -4.68 -10.90 -8.63
C LEU A 94 -6.07 -10.68 -9.21
N SER A 95 -6.28 -10.96 -10.51
CA SER A 95 -7.60 -10.83 -11.15
C SER A 95 -8.65 -11.77 -10.55
N GLU A 96 -8.27 -12.99 -10.15
CA GLU A 96 -9.17 -13.93 -9.45
C GLU A 96 -9.63 -13.37 -8.11
N LEU A 97 -8.73 -12.76 -7.34
CA LEU A 97 -9.12 -12.10 -6.09
C LEU A 97 -10.08 -10.95 -6.39
N LEU A 98 -9.72 -10.06 -7.32
CA LEU A 98 -10.49 -8.87 -7.66
C LEU A 98 -11.89 -9.19 -8.24
N ALA A 99 -12.05 -10.33 -8.91
CA ALA A 99 -13.34 -10.75 -9.45
C ALA A 99 -14.30 -11.32 -8.39
N ASN A 100 -13.78 -11.75 -7.24
CA ASN A 100 -14.56 -12.45 -6.21
C ASN A 100 -14.64 -11.68 -4.89
N THR A 101 -13.99 -10.52 -4.74
CA THR A 101 -13.97 -9.79 -3.47
C THR A 101 -14.10 -8.28 -3.65
N ASP A 102 -15.09 -7.69 -2.98
CA ASP A 102 -15.25 -6.23 -2.89
C ASP A 102 -14.58 -5.63 -1.64
N THR A 103 -14.01 -6.48 -0.77
CA THR A 103 -13.48 -6.04 0.53
C THR A 103 -11.97 -5.80 0.46
N SER A 104 -11.57 -4.57 0.82
CA SER A 104 -10.16 -4.16 0.92
C SER A 104 -9.36 -5.05 1.88
N GLU A 105 -10.00 -5.59 2.92
CA GLU A 105 -9.38 -6.49 3.91
C GLU A 105 -8.82 -7.77 3.30
N LEU A 106 -9.51 -8.34 2.29
CA LEU A 106 -9.05 -9.56 1.63
C LEU A 106 -7.91 -9.26 0.66
N LEU A 107 -7.85 -8.05 0.10
CA LEU A 107 -6.77 -7.62 -0.80
C LEU A 107 -5.40 -7.64 -0.12
N ASN A 108 -5.33 -7.44 1.19
CA ASN A 108 -4.09 -7.53 1.94
C ASN A 108 -3.38 -8.88 1.80
N SER A 109 -4.16 -9.94 1.63
CA SER A 109 -3.66 -11.30 1.48
C SER A 109 -2.76 -11.42 0.23
N SER A 110 -2.98 -10.56 -0.77
CA SER A 110 -2.20 -10.55 -2.01
C SER A 110 -0.83 -9.89 -1.90
N PHE A 111 -0.56 -9.17 -0.80
CA PHE A 111 0.67 -8.39 -0.64
C PHE A 111 1.95 -9.21 -0.76
N VAL A 112 1.94 -10.46 -0.28
CA VAL A 112 3.09 -11.38 -0.40
C VAL A 112 3.47 -11.64 -1.86
N LEU A 113 2.48 -11.74 -2.75
CA LEU A 113 2.68 -11.96 -4.18
C LEU A 113 3.14 -10.68 -4.89
N ILE A 114 2.59 -9.53 -4.50
CA ILE A 114 3.00 -8.22 -5.03
C ILE A 114 4.43 -7.87 -4.61
N LYS A 115 4.83 -8.18 -3.38
CA LYS A 115 6.22 -8.03 -2.93
C LYS A 115 7.16 -8.91 -3.73
N LEU A 116 6.73 -10.11 -4.11
CA LEU A 116 7.50 -10.99 -4.99
C LEU A 116 7.59 -10.43 -6.42
N TRP A 117 6.49 -9.92 -6.98
CA TRP A 117 6.48 -9.20 -8.25
C TRP A 117 7.54 -8.10 -8.29
N VAL A 118 7.51 -7.18 -7.33
CA VAL A 118 8.49 -6.09 -7.23
C VAL A 118 9.91 -6.62 -7.15
N LYS A 119 10.15 -7.66 -6.34
CA LYS A 119 11.47 -8.28 -6.21
C LYS A 119 11.97 -8.91 -7.51
N ILE A 120 11.09 -9.50 -8.32
CA ILE A 120 11.42 -10.05 -9.63
C ILE A 120 11.74 -8.92 -10.60
N THR A 121 10.87 -7.91 -10.68
CA THR A 121 11.08 -6.72 -11.54
C THR A 121 12.42 -6.03 -11.24
N CYS A 122 12.75 -5.82 -9.97
CA CYS A 122 14.02 -5.22 -9.57
C CYS A 122 15.27 -6.07 -9.87
N LYS A 123 15.11 -7.39 -10.09
CA LYS A 123 16.23 -8.27 -10.47
C LYS A 123 16.40 -8.36 -11.98
N ASP A 124 15.30 -8.32 -12.71
CA ASP A 124 15.29 -8.51 -14.16
C ASP A 124 15.70 -7.23 -14.90
N VAL A 125 15.27 -6.06 -14.39
CA VAL A 125 15.68 -4.77 -14.92
C VAL A 125 17.10 -4.48 -14.46
N LYS A 126 18.04 -4.47 -15.42
CA LYS A 126 19.44 -4.07 -15.17
C LYS A 126 19.53 -2.55 -15.04
N ASP A 127 20.52 -2.05 -14.30
CA ASP A 127 20.72 -0.61 -14.09
C ASP A 127 20.91 0.21 -15.39
N ASP A 128 21.31 -0.43 -16.50
CA ASP A 128 21.46 0.18 -17.84
C ASP A 128 20.18 0.12 -18.71
N GLU A 129 19.15 -0.62 -18.32
CA GLU A 129 17.87 -0.66 -19.03
C GLU A 129 17.03 0.57 -18.67
N SER A 130 16.33 1.15 -19.65
CA SER A 130 15.50 2.31 -19.38
C SER A 130 14.40 1.92 -18.39
N VAL A 131 14.22 2.71 -17.34
CA VAL A 131 13.14 2.51 -16.35
C VAL A 131 11.76 2.52 -17.02
N ASP A 132 11.65 3.04 -18.25
CA ASP A 132 10.45 3.03 -19.09
C ASP A 132 10.00 1.67 -19.58
N SER A 133 10.89 0.68 -19.68
CA SER A 133 10.49 -0.68 -20.04
C SER A 133 10.08 -1.55 -18.85
N ALA A 134 10.24 -1.08 -17.61
CA ALA A 134 9.92 -1.86 -16.43
C ALA A 134 8.39 -2.15 -16.35
N PRO A 135 7.99 -3.42 -16.14
CA PRO A 135 6.58 -3.78 -16.11
C PRO A 135 5.86 -3.22 -14.86
N LEU A 136 4.62 -2.77 -15.05
CA LEU A 136 3.70 -2.32 -13.99
C LEU A 136 2.46 -3.20 -13.97
N LEU A 137 1.96 -3.55 -12.78
CA LEU A 137 0.73 -4.33 -12.65
C LEU A 137 -0.47 -3.62 -13.29
N TYR A 138 -0.48 -2.29 -13.29
CA TYR A 138 -1.54 -1.47 -13.89
C TYR A 138 -1.87 -1.89 -15.32
N HIS A 139 -0.86 -2.00 -16.20
CA HIS A 139 -1.09 -2.26 -17.61
C HIS A 139 -1.68 -3.66 -17.84
N SER A 140 -1.19 -4.65 -17.12
CA SER A 140 -1.67 -6.03 -17.23
C SER A 140 -3.07 -6.20 -16.65
N LEU A 141 -3.36 -5.58 -15.49
CA LEU A 141 -4.67 -5.68 -14.84
C LEU A 141 -5.76 -4.94 -15.63
N MET A 142 -5.44 -3.79 -16.23
CA MET A 142 -6.38 -3.08 -17.10
C MET A 142 -6.68 -3.83 -18.40
N GLY A 143 -5.82 -4.76 -18.81
CA GLY A 143 -6.03 -5.64 -19.96
C GLY A 143 -6.84 -6.91 -19.66
N CYS A 144 -7.23 -7.15 -18.41
CA CYS A 144 -8.00 -8.33 -18.04
C CYS A 144 -9.42 -8.32 -18.64
N SER A 145 -9.94 -9.52 -18.93
CA SER A 145 -11.33 -9.75 -19.36
C SER A 145 -11.98 -10.76 -18.41
N PRO A 146 -13.10 -10.42 -17.74
CA PRO A 146 -13.83 -9.14 -17.81
C PRO A 146 -13.05 -7.96 -17.20
N PRO A 147 -13.39 -6.71 -17.54
CA PRO A 147 -12.74 -5.53 -17.00
C PRO A 147 -12.85 -5.46 -15.46
N LEU A 148 -11.74 -5.13 -14.81
CA LEU A 148 -11.67 -5.03 -13.35
C LEU A 148 -12.11 -3.64 -12.86
N PRO A 149 -12.73 -3.52 -11.67
CA PRO A 149 -13.08 -2.22 -11.10
C PRO A 149 -11.84 -1.35 -10.85
N LYS A 150 -11.85 -0.10 -11.33
CA LYS A 150 -10.72 0.84 -11.18
C LYS A 150 -10.29 1.00 -9.72
N LYS A 151 -11.25 1.09 -8.79
CA LYS A 151 -10.97 1.24 -7.36
C LYS A 151 -10.16 0.05 -6.82
N SER A 152 -10.53 -1.17 -7.19
CA SER A 152 -9.81 -2.37 -6.74
C SER A 152 -8.42 -2.49 -7.38
N VAL A 153 -8.26 -2.08 -8.64
CA VAL A 153 -6.93 -1.95 -9.27
C VAL A 153 -6.09 -0.89 -8.53
N GLY A 154 -6.69 0.23 -8.12
CA GLY A 154 -6.04 1.25 -7.29
C GLY A 154 -5.46 0.69 -5.99
N LEU A 155 -6.22 -0.16 -5.30
CA LEU A 155 -5.76 -0.82 -4.08
C LEU A 155 -4.56 -1.75 -4.31
N ILE A 156 -4.53 -2.47 -5.44
CA ILE A 156 -3.35 -3.28 -5.82
C ILE A 156 -2.13 -2.38 -6.12
N LEU A 157 -2.33 -1.26 -6.81
CA LEU A 157 -1.25 -0.32 -7.08
C LEU A 157 -0.71 0.36 -5.82
N GLU A 158 -1.56 0.66 -4.83
CA GLU A 158 -1.09 1.14 -3.53
C GLU A 158 -0.23 0.10 -2.80
N GLN A 159 -0.54 -1.20 -2.95
CA GLN A 159 0.30 -2.27 -2.44
C GLN A 159 1.62 -2.41 -3.21
N GLU A 160 1.58 -2.25 -4.54
CA GLU A 160 2.80 -2.24 -5.37
C GLU A 160 3.71 -1.06 -4.98
N LEU A 161 3.14 0.13 -4.80
CA LEU A 161 3.82 1.33 -4.32
C LEU A 161 4.53 1.07 -2.98
N LEU A 162 3.83 0.46 -2.02
CA LEU A 162 4.43 0.10 -0.73
C LEU A 162 5.55 -0.94 -0.88
N ALA A 163 5.35 -1.95 -1.73
CA ALA A 163 6.34 -2.98 -1.95
C ALA A 163 7.66 -2.40 -2.49
N TYR A 164 7.60 -1.44 -3.42
CA TYR A 164 8.79 -0.72 -3.88
C TYR A 164 9.49 0.03 -2.73
N ALA A 165 8.75 0.74 -1.88
CA ALA A 165 9.31 1.45 -0.72
C ALA A 165 10.01 0.50 0.29
N LEU A 166 9.51 -0.73 0.46
CA LEU A 166 10.15 -1.73 1.34
C LEU A 166 11.41 -2.34 0.71
N VAL A 167 11.43 -2.51 -0.60
CA VAL A 167 12.59 -3.03 -1.34
C VAL A 167 13.70 -1.97 -1.46
N GLU A 168 13.33 -0.69 -1.45
CA GLU A 168 14.23 0.48 -1.48
C GLU A 168 15.24 0.54 -0.32
N SER A 169 15.10 -0.25 0.74
CA SER A 169 16.17 -0.44 1.74
C SER A 169 17.53 -0.88 1.13
N ARG A 170 17.55 -1.25 -0.16
CA ARG A 170 18.76 -1.56 -0.95
C ARG A 170 19.16 -0.49 -2.00
N GLY A 171 18.50 0.68 -2.06
CA GLY A 171 19.02 1.88 -2.73
C GLY A 171 19.02 1.88 -4.28
N THR A 172 18.06 1.24 -4.95
CA THR A 172 18.02 1.23 -6.44
C THR A 172 17.20 2.41 -6.99
N MET A 173 17.79 3.20 -7.90
CA MET A 173 17.11 4.29 -8.63
C MET A 173 15.78 3.85 -9.27
N LEU A 174 15.72 2.60 -9.74
CA LEU A 174 14.52 1.95 -10.26
C LEU A 174 13.32 2.04 -9.29
N CYS A 175 13.50 1.76 -8.00
CA CYS A 175 12.40 1.77 -7.04
C CYS A 175 11.77 3.16 -6.92
N VAL A 176 12.59 4.21 -6.85
CA VAL A 176 12.11 5.61 -6.75
C VAL A 176 11.30 5.98 -8.00
N GLU A 177 11.81 5.66 -9.18
CA GLU A 177 11.14 5.96 -10.44
C GLU A 177 9.83 5.17 -10.61
N MET A 178 9.81 3.90 -10.20
CA MET A 178 8.57 3.10 -10.21
C MET A 178 7.53 3.65 -9.24
N GLN A 179 7.93 4.09 -8.04
CA GLN A 179 7.02 4.76 -7.11
C GLN A 179 6.40 6.01 -7.74
N LYS A 180 7.21 6.87 -8.40
CA LYS A 180 6.71 8.06 -9.11
C LYS A 180 5.69 7.71 -10.19
N LYS A 181 5.96 6.68 -11.01
CA LYS A 181 5.03 6.22 -12.06
C LYS A 181 3.71 5.72 -11.50
N ILE A 182 3.77 4.91 -10.44
CA ILE A 182 2.57 4.38 -9.79
C ILE A 182 1.74 5.52 -9.17
N ILE A 183 2.39 6.48 -8.51
CA ILE A 183 1.75 7.69 -7.97
C ILE A 183 1.04 8.47 -9.07
N ASP A 184 1.70 8.69 -10.21
CA ASP A 184 1.12 9.44 -11.34
C ASP A 184 -0.14 8.74 -11.88
N ILE A 185 -0.10 7.42 -12.05
CA ILE A 185 -1.25 6.61 -12.48
C ILE A 185 -2.38 6.72 -11.45
N LEU A 186 -2.08 6.56 -10.17
CA LEU A 186 -3.07 6.63 -9.09
C LEU A 186 -3.77 8.00 -9.07
N LEU A 187 -3.02 9.11 -9.16
CA LEU A 187 -3.58 10.46 -9.10
C LEU A 187 -4.32 10.86 -10.39
N ASN A 188 -3.81 10.49 -11.57
CA ASN A 188 -4.30 11.02 -12.83
C ASN A 188 -5.30 10.10 -13.54
N LYS A 189 -5.29 8.79 -13.24
CA LYS A 189 -6.11 7.80 -13.97
C LYS A 189 -7.11 7.06 -13.09
N ILE A 190 -6.83 6.89 -11.80
CA ILE A 190 -7.65 6.10 -10.88
C ILE A 190 -8.46 6.98 -9.92
N TYR A 191 -7.79 7.80 -9.11
CA TYR A 191 -8.40 8.66 -8.09
C TYR A 191 -8.56 10.11 -8.58
N CYS A 192 -9.12 10.28 -9.79
CA CYS A 192 -9.36 11.59 -10.39
C CYS A 192 -10.73 12.19 -10.02
N SER A 193 -11.70 11.35 -9.64
CA SER A 193 -13.06 11.78 -9.27
C SER A 193 -13.15 12.28 -7.83
N LYS A 194 -14.10 13.18 -7.56
CA LYS A 194 -14.33 13.76 -6.22
C LYS A 194 -14.70 12.73 -5.14
N GLU A 195 -15.28 11.62 -5.54
CA GLU A 195 -15.64 10.51 -4.64
C GLU A 195 -14.42 9.84 -3.99
N ASN A 196 -13.22 10.06 -4.53
CA ASN A 196 -11.97 9.43 -4.08
C ASN A 196 -11.05 10.41 -3.36
N TYR A 197 -11.56 11.49 -2.75
CA TYR A 197 -10.71 12.47 -2.06
C TYR A 197 -9.85 11.83 -0.96
N LEU A 198 -10.38 10.88 -0.20
CA LEU A 198 -9.62 10.18 0.83
C LEU A 198 -8.45 9.39 0.23
N GLU A 199 -8.73 8.56 -0.78
CA GLU A 199 -7.72 7.75 -1.47
C GLU A 199 -6.69 8.63 -2.19
N ARG A 200 -7.15 9.70 -2.86
CA ARG A 200 -6.31 10.69 -3.53
C ARG A 200 -5.35 11.37 -2.54
N SER A 201 -5.86 11.86 -1.41
CA SER A 201 -5.04 12.50 -0.38
C SER A 201 -4.01 11.56 0.20
N ARG A 202 -4.35 10.28 0.40
CA ARG A 202 -3.40 9.26 0.85
C ARG A 202 -2.25 9.07 -0.15
N VAL A 203 -2.55 9.07 -1.45
CA VAL A 203 -1.52 8.98 -2.50
C VAL A 203 -0.68 10.25 -2.56
N LEU A 204 -1.26 11.44 -2.36
CA LEU A 204 -0.52 12.71 -2.26
C LEU A 204 0.43 12.73 -1.05
N VAL A 205 0.01 12.22 0.11
CA VAL A 205 0.87 12.06 1.29
C VAL A 205 2.05 11.14 0.97
N ARG A 206 1.84 10.05 0.22
CA ARG A 206 2.94 9.18 -0.23
C ARG A 206 3.86 9.86 -1.23
N LYS A 207 3.30 10.61 -2.19
CA LYS A 207 4.08 11.43 -3.12
C LYS A 207 5.00 12.39 -2.37
N ALA A 208 4.48 13.07 -1.36
CA ALA A 208 5.26 13.97 -0.52
C ALA A 208 6.42 13.26 0.19
N ARG A 209 6.22 12.02 0.68
CA ARG A 209 7.30 11.22 1.30
C ARG A 209 8.40 10.86 0.31
N VAL A 210 8.03 10.41 -0.89
CA VAL A 210 8.99 10.08 -1.97
C VAL A 210 9.77 11.32 -2.39
N LEU A 211 9.10 12.46 -2.53
CA LEU A 211 9.74 13.74 -2.83
C LEU A 211 10.68 14.20 -1.72
N ARG A 212 10.26 14.12 -0.45
CA ARG A 212 11.11 14.46 0.69
C ARG A 212 12.36 13.58 0.75
N ALA A 213 12.23 12.27 0.50
CA ALA A 213 13.36 11.34 0.46
C ALA A 213 14.34 11.61 -0.70
N SER A 214 13.89 12.29 -1.77
CA SER A 214 14.72 12.66 -2.92
C SER A 214 15.64 13.87 -2.65
N GLY A 215 15.52 14.52 -1.47
CA GLY A 215 16.43 15.57 -1.02
C GLY A 215 15.80 16.96 -0.94
N VAL A 216 16.61 17.94 -0.55
CA VAL A 216 16.16 19.32 -0.21
C VAL A 216 15.54 20.04 -1.42
N GLN A 217 16.00 19.74 -2.63
CA GLN A 217 15.52 20.39 -3.86
C GLN A 217 14.05 20.09 -4.18
N SER A 218 13.50 18.99 -3.66
CA SER A 218 12.11 18.56 -3.88
C SER A 218 11.17 18.93 -2.73
N ILE A 219 11.63 19.66 -1.71
CA ILE A 219 10.79 20.03 -0.56
C ILE A 219 9.64 20.97 -0.96
N SER A 220 9.82 21.88 -1.91
CA SER A 220 8.73 22.72 -2.41
C SER A 220 7.59 21.87 -2.97
N SER A 221 7.91 20.89 -3.82
CA SER A 221 6.93 19.94 -4.36
C SER A 221 6.37 18.99 -3.28
N CYS A 222 7.12 18.66 -2.22
CA CYS A 222 6.60 17.99 -1.02
C CYS A 222 5.45 18.81 -0.42
N LEU A 223 5.72 20.10 -0.15
CA LEU A 223 4.77 21.01 0.49
C LEU A 223 3.52 21.24 -0.36
N GLU A 224 3.67 21.39 -1.68
CA GLU A 224 2.54 21.51 -2.61
C GLU A 224 1.65 20.26 -2.56
N SER A 225 2.26 19.08 -2.62
CA SER A 225 1.52 17.81 -2.56
C SER A 225 0.78 17.64 -1.23
N LEU A 226 1.40 18.05 -0.11
CA LEU A 226 0.77 18.01 1.22
C LEU A 226 -0.35 19.04 1.36
N SER A 227 -0.17 20.24 0.83
CA SER A 227 -1.20 21.28 0.83
C SER A 227 -2.43 20.85 0.05
N GLU A 228 -2.24 20.21 -1.12
CA GLU A 228 -3.35 19.61 -1.88
C GLU A 228 -4.04 18.51 -1.06
N ALA A 229 -3.29 17.60 -0.43
CA ALA A 229 -3.86 16.54 0.40
C ALA A 229 -4.69 17.07 1.57
N ILE A 230 -4.17 18.09 2.27
CA ILE A 230 -4.84 18.75 3.41
C ILE A 230 -6.15 19.39 2.93
N SER A 231 -6.11 20.16 1.84
CA SER A 231 -7.30 20.82 1.27
C SER A 231 -8.40 19.81 0.96
N LEU A 232 -8.06 18.74 0.24
CA LEU A 232 -9.02 17.68 -0.11
C LEU A 232 -9.62 16.97 1.11
N LEU A 233 -8.83 16.76 2.17
CA LEU A 233 -9.30 16.11 3.41
C LEU A 233 -10.17 17.04 4.26
N GLN A 234 -9.94 18.36 4.20
CA GLN A 234 -10.78 19.36 4.86
C GLN A 234 -12.16 19.50 4.21
N ASP A 235 -12.24 19.26 2.89
CA ASP A 235 -13.50 19.25 2.15
C ASP A 235 -14.40 18.05 2.47
N ILE A 236 -13.86 17.00 3.12
CA ILE A 236 -14.65 15.85 3.57
C ILE A 236 -15.45 16.26 4.83
N PRO A 237 -16.79 16.11 4.86
CA PRO A 237 -17.59 16.46 6.04
C PRO A 237 -17.17 15.63 7.26
N LEU A 238 -16.46 16.26 8.20
CA LEU A 238 -15.94 15.63 9.42
C LEU A 238 -17.00 15.61 10.54
N ASP A 239 -18.14 14.99 10.31
CA ASP A 239 -19.12 14.73 11.37
C ASP A 239 -18.58 13.65 12.33
N SER A 240 -18.86 13.77 13.64
CA SER A 240 -18.31 12.91 14.70
C SER A 240 -18.82 11.46 14.71
N SER A 241 -19.36 10.98 13.58
CA SER A 241 -19.73 9.58 13.40
C SER A 241 -18.48 8.74 13.08
N GLN A 242 -18.47 7.47 13.48
CA GLN A 242 -17.35 6.53 13.31
C GLN A 242 -16.82 6.41 11.87
N GLY A 243 -17.59 6.86 10.86
CA GLY A 243 -17.22 6.81 9.44
C GLY A 243 -16.07 7.75 9.03
N ASN A 244 -15.79 8.81 9.80
CA ASN A 244 -14.81 9.84 9.42
C ASN A 244 -13.42 9.68 10.02
N ALA A 245 -13.22 8.69 10.89
CA ALA A 245 -11.93 8.44 11.51
C ALA A 245 -10.78 8.27 10.49
N PRO A 246 -10.91 7.58 9.36
CA PRO A 246 -9.83 7.47 8.37
C PRO A 246 -9.40 8.83 7.82
N ALA A 247 -10.34 9.73 7.53
CA ALA A 247 -10.03 11.07 7.04
C ALA A 247 -9.34 11.92 8.12
N ILE A 248 -9.78 11.83 9.38
CA ILE A 248 -9.15 12.52 10.51
C ILE A 248 -7.69 12.06 10.70
N HIS A 249 -7.45 10.74 10.67
CA HIS A 249 -6.10 10.19 10.83
C HIS A 249 -5.18 10.58 9.67
N GLU A 250 -5.66 10.48 8.43
CA GLU A 250 -4.89 10.87 7.26
C GLU A 250 -4.57 12.38 7.28
N LEU A 251 -5.53 13.21 7.70
CA LEU A 251 -5.35 14.66 7.82
C LEU A 251 -4.31 15.01 8.89
N ALA A 252 -4.33 14.31 10.04
CA ALA A 252 -3.31 14.48 11.06
C ALA A 252 -1.91 14.07 10.55
N ILE A 253 -1.79 12.97 9.81
CA ILE A 253 -0.53 12.54 9.19
C ILE A 253 -0.03 13.60 8.20
N ALA A 254 -0.92 14.14 7.37
CA ALA A 254 -0.58 15.17 6.40
C ALA A 254 -0.05 16.45 7.08
N TYR A 255 -0.70 16.91 8.15
CA TYR A 255 -0.23 18.06 8.93
C TYR A 255 1.12 17.79 9.63
N CYS A 256 1.32 16.62 10.23
CA CYS A 256 2.61 16.27 10.83
C CYS A 256 3.74 16.33 9.80
N LEU A 257 3.53 15.70 8.64
CA LEU A 257 4.53 15.70 7.57
C LEU A 257 4.74 17.09 6.96
N HIS A 258 3.68 17.91 6.89
CA HIS A 258 3.75 19.29 6.44
C HIS A 258 4.61 20.14 7.38
N ALA A 259 4.46 20.00 8.70
CA ALA A 259 5.30 20.68 9.69
C ALA A 259 6.78 20.32 9.51
N HIS A 260 7.10 19.05 9.24
CA HIS A 260 8.47 18.61 8.96
C HIS A 260 9.03 19.20 7.66
N CYS A 261 8.32 19.05 6.53
CA CYS A 261 8.77 19.64 5.25
C CYS A 261 8.90 21.18 5.39
N ALA A 262 8.04 21.84 6.17
CA ALA A 262 8.11 23.28 6.42
C ALA A 262 9.37 23.68 7.23
N GLN A 263 9.72 22.89 8.24
CA GLN A 263 10.97 23.08 8.98
C GLN A 263 12.18 22.89 8.07
N GLU A 264 12.21 21.83 7.26
CA GLU A 264 13.31 21.55 6.34
C GLU A 264 13.46 22.62 5.25
N ALA A 265 12.35 23.22 4.82
CA ALA A 265 12.33 24.39 3.92
C ALA A 265 12.68 25.72 4.61
N ASN A 266 12.98 25.72 5.92
CA ASN A 266 13.18 26.93 6.72
C ASN A 266 12.01 27.93 6.65
N LEU A 267 10.78 27.43 6.56
CA LEU A 267 9.59 28.27 6.60
C LEU A 267 9.35 28.87 8.00
N GLY A 268 8.53 29.91 8.05
CA GLY A 268 8.17 30.63 9.28
C GLY A 268 7.57 29.72 10.34
N ALA A 269 7.84 30.04 11.61
CA ALA A 269 7.37 29.25 12.75
C ALA A 269 5.83 29.15 12.81
N GLU A 270 5.13 30.16 12.30
CA GLU A 270 3.66 30.19 12.19
C GLU A 270 3.11 28.98 11.41
N VAL A 271 3.76 28.59 10.32
CA VAL A 271 3.33 27.45 9.48
C VAL A 271 3.50 26.13 10.24
N ILE A 272 4.61 25.98 10.96
CA ILE A 272 4.93 24.79 11.76
C ILE A 272 3.95 24.67 12.93
N PHE A 273 3.74 25.76 13.69
CA PHE A 273 2.83 25.78 14.83
C PHE A 273 1.37 25.62 14.42
N GLY A 274 0.94 26.25 13.32
CA GLY A 274 -0.42 26.06 12.79
C GLY A 274 -0.67 24.60 12.42
N SER A 275 0.30 23.95 11.78
CA SER A 275 0.22 22.52 11.45
C SER A 275 0.12 21.66 12.72
N ALA A 276 0.96 21.93 13.74
CA ALA A 276 0.92 21.21 15.01
C ALA A 276 -0.40 21.40 15.77
N GLN A 277 -0.92 22.63 15.82
CA GLN A 277 -2.19 22.95 16.48
C GLN A 277 -3.36 22.20 15.82
N ASN A 278 -3.38 22.12 14.48
CA ASN A 278 -4.39 21.37 13.75
C ASN A 278 -4.34 19.87 14.08
N VAL A 279 -3.15 19.28 14.21
CA VAL A 279 -2.98 17.89 14.63
C VAL A 279 -3.60 17.64 16.01
N PHE A 280 -3.29 18.48 17.00
CA PHE A 280 -3.86 18.35 18.34
C PHE A 280 -5.39 18.47 18.34
N GLY A 281 -5.93 19.44 17.58
CA GLY A 281 -7.38 19.64 17.45
C GLY A 281 -8.11 18.50 16.73
N LEU A 282 -7.41 17.72 15.89
CA LEU A 282 -7.95 16.53 15.25
C LEU A 282 -7.97 15.34 16.19
N TRP A 283 -6.88 15.09 16.92
CA TRP A 283 -6.83 13.98 17.88
C TRP A 283 -7.75 14.17 19.07
N SER A 284 -8.00 15.41 19.51
CA SER A 284 -9.01 15.66 20.55
C SER A 284 -10.43 15.27 20.12
N LYS A 285 -10.69 15.12 18.81
CA LYS A 285 -11.99 14.69 18.27
C LYS A 285 -12.10 13.17 18.13
N VAL A 286 -10.99 12.43 18.26
CA VAL A 286 -10.99 10.96 18.17
C VAL A 286 -11.41 10.39 19.52
N SER A 287 -12.71 10.08 19.67
CA SER A 287 -13.29 9.52 20.89
C SER A 287 -12.95 8.06 21.14
N THR A 288 -12.41 7.36 20.13
CA THR A 288 -11.97 5.97 20.27
C THR A 288 -10.82 5.73 19.28
N PHE A 289 -9.64 5.41 19.79
CA PHE A 289 -8.61 4.71 19.01
C PHE A 289 -9.11 3.28 18.80
N VAL A 290 -10.18 3.09 18.02
CA VAL A 290 -10.54 1.75 17.58
C VAL A 290 -9.36 1.24 16.78
N TYR A 291 -8.84 0.08 17.16
CA TYR A 291 -7.93 -0.69 16.33
C TYR A 291 -8.62 -0.91 15.00
N TYR A 292 -8.34 -0.06 14.02
CA TYR A 292 -8.87 -0.24 12.70
C TYR A 292 -8.24 -1.49 12.11
N SER A 293 -9.14 -2.33 11.60
CA SER A 293 -8.87 -3.61 10.95
C SER A 293 -7.66 -3.48 10.01
N PRO A 294 -6.78 -4.50 9.93
CA PRO A 294 -5.56 -4.50 9.11
C PRO A 294 -5.78 -4.22 7.62
N GLY A 295 -7.00 -4.00 7.13
CA GLY A 295 -7.44 -3.70 5.76
C GLY A 295 -6.77 -2.53 5.03
N MET A 296 -5.81 -1.89 5.68
CA MET A 296 -4.93 -0.89 5.10
C MET A 296 -3.52 -1.47 5.16
N VAL A 297 -3.08 -2.21 4.11
CA VAL A 297 -1.66 -2.60 3.92
C VAL A 297 -0.71 -1.41 4.13
N SER A 298 -1.24 -0.20 4.03
CA SER A 298 -0.51 1.02 3.84
C SER A 298 -0.36 1.89 5.09
N HIS A 299 -0.94 1.50 6.23
CA HIS A 299 -0.59 2.01 7.56
C HIS A 299 -0.85 0.92 8.60
N ASN A 300 0.19 0.30 9.14
CA ASN A 300 0.17 0.04 10.57
C ASN A 300 0.22 1.44 11.18
N PRO A 301 -0.88 2.00 11.74
CA PRO A 301 -0.86 3.34 12.29
C PRO A 301 0.30 3.47 13.29
N SER A 302 0.59 2.44 14.09
CA SER A 302 1.71 2.43 15.04
C SER A 302 3.10 2.66 14.41
N GLU A 303 3.37 2.15 13.20
CA GLU A 303 4.71 2.18 12.60
C GLU A 303 5.09 3.54 12.00
N THR A 304 4.12 4.35 11.58
CA THR A 304 4.40 5.70 11.06
C THR A 304 3.90 6.83 11.94
N PHE A 305 2.82 6.61 12.70
CA PHE A 305 2.22 7.62 13.56
C PHE A 305 3.12 7.96 14.74
N ILE A 306 3.61 6.95 15.46
CA ILE A 306 4.43 7.15 16.67
C ILE A 306 5.72 7.91 16.34
N PRO A 307 6.50 7.56 15.29
CA PRO A 307 7.67 8.35 14.92
C PRO A 307 7.35 9.80 14.52
N LEU A 308 6.27 10.03 13.76
CA LEU A 308 5.84 11.37 13.37
C LEU A 308 5.37 12.20 14.59
N LEU A 309 4.72 11.54 15.55
CA LEU A 309 4.31 12.13 16.82
C LEU A 309 5.49 12.58 17.67
N CYS A 310 6.44 11.67 17.91
CA CYS A 310 7.65 11.96 18.65
C CYS A 310 8.41 13.10 17.97
N SER A 311 8.53 13.06 16.65
CA SER A 311 9.21 14.08 15.87
C SER A 311 8.48 15.43 15.89
N LEU A 312 7.14 15.44 15.97
CA LEU A 312 6.34 16.67 16.14
C LEU A 312 6.52 17.26 17.55
N VAL A 313 6.57 16.43 18.58
CA VAL A 313 6.88 16.86 19.95
C VAL A 313 8.29 17.46 20.01
N ASP A 314 9.27 16.82 19.38
CA ASP A 314 10.64 17.32 19.29
C ASP A 314 10.72 18.65 18.53
N LEU A 315 9.98 18.77 17.43
CA LEU A 315 9.82 20.00 16.63
C LEU A 315 9.33 21.19 17.47
N VAL A 316 8.27 20.95 18.25
CA VAL A 316 7.68 21.95 19.15
C VAL A 316 8.67 22.27 20.28
N ALA A 317 9.33 21.27 20.86
CA ALA A 317 10.31 21.44 21.93
C ALA A 317 11.54 22.23 21.47
N MET A 318 12.12 21.92 20.31
CA MET A 318 13.31 22.60 19.77
C MET A 318 13.09 24.10 19.57
N LYS A 319 11.88 24.52 19.19
CA LYS A 319 11.57 25.95 19.00
C LYS A 319 11.15 26.65 20.29
N VAL A 320 10.59 25.96 21.28
CA VAL A 320 10.44 26.52 22.66
C VAL A 320 11.83 26.78 23.25
N SER A 321 12.78 25.87 23.05
CA SER A 321 14.18 26.08 23.44
C SER A 321 14.82 27.24 22.66
N MET A 322 14.60 27.37 21.35
CA MET A 322 15.08 28.54 20.60
C MET A 322 14.42 29.85 21.05
N ALA A 323 13.12 29.86 21.33
CA ALA A 323 12.42 31.05 21.82
C ALA A 323 12.97 31.46 23.20
N ILE A 324 13.22 30.50 24.10
CA ILE A 324 13.87 30.75 25.40
C ILE A 324 15.30 31.26 25.21
N ILE A 325 16.08 30.67 24.30
CA ILE A 325 17.47 31.08 24.01
C ILE A 325 17.51 32.50 23.41
N ILE A 326 16.63 32.83 22.46
CA ILE A 326 16.51 34.15 21.86
C ILE A 326 16.04 35.18 22.90
N PHE A 327 15.10 34.82 23.78
CA PHE A 327 14.65 35.69 24.86
C PHE A 327 15.76 35.95 25.89
N SER A 328 16.58 34.95 26.21
CA SER A 328 17.70 35.09 27.15
C SER A 328 18.95 35.75 26.55
N THR A 329 19.08 35.80 25.21
CA THR A 329 20.14 36.58 24.53
C THR A 329 19.72 38.01 24.17
N LEU A 330 18.42 38.30 24.06
CA LEU A 330 17.91 39.66 23.82
C LEU A 330 17.62 40.44 25.11
N PHE A 331 17.39 39.75 26.24
CA PHE A 331 17.02 40.36 27.52
C PHE A 331 17.90 39.94 28.71
N GLY A 332 19.05 39.30 28.46
CA GLY A 332 20.11 39.04 29.44
C GLY A 332 21.35 39.85 29.13
#